data_AF-A0A376VAZ7-F1
#
_entry.id   AF-A0A376VAZ7-F1
#
_cell.length_a   1.000
_cell.length_b   1.000
_cell.length_c   1.000
_cell.angle_alpha   90.00
_cell.angle_beta   90.00
_cell.angle_gamma   90.00
#
_symmetry.space_group_name_H-M   'P 1'
#
loop_
_entity.id
_entity.type
_entity.pdbx_description
1 polymer ?
#
loop_
_entity_poly.entity_id
_entity_poly.type
_entity_poly.pdbx_seq_one_letter_code
_entity_poly.pdbx_strand_id
1 'polypeptide(L)'
;MQLQHGKNNTQQYIFGDFVLKNNGILLFKNKEYHIPPKELGVIILLLNADGEIVSKEEIIDKVWSASVASDESLTRCIYALRKLLHENKQCKYIETVYGRGYRFTVPIVIVTDNEPVKSTTTLAVFPFRTEGSINVLKLHYELVQGLSKYAFCGLDILPASVTNEASDFSTIHQFINKTGPEYYIMGQVVHYGKKLAFIY
;
A
#
# COMPACT_ATOMS: atom_id res chain seq x y z
N MET A 1 9.42 -32.55 -26.29
CA MET A 1 9.55 -32.88 -24.85
C MET A 1 9.16 -31.62 -24.09
N GLN A 2 7.93 -31.54 -23.61
CA GLN A 2 7.41 -30.43 -22.81
C GLN A 2 7.66 -30.72 -21.34
N LEU A 3 8.24 -29.77 -20.61
CA LEU A 3 8.09 -29.54 -19.17
C LEU A 3 8.41 -28.04 -18.95
N GLN A 4 7.74 -27.21 -18.15
CA GLN A 4 6.40 -27.10 -17.58
C GLN A 4 6.44 -25.72 -16.87
N HIS A 5 5.32 -25.00 -16.85
CA HIS A 5 5.17 -23.61 -16.41
C HIS A 5 5.67 -23.33 -14.97
N GLY A 6 6.62 -22.39 -14.81
CA GLY A 6 6.87 -21.73 -13.53
C GLY A 6 5.89 -20.59 -13.33
N LYS A 7 4.83 -20.81 -12.53
CA LYS A 7 3.90 -19.76 -12.09
C LYS A 7 4.68 -18.67 -11.33
N ASN A 8 4.89 -17.52 -11.95
CA ASN A 8 5.30 -16.30 -11.26
C ASN A 8 4.10 -15.80 -10.44
N ASN A 9 3.91 -16.34 -9.23
CA ASN A 9 2.94 -15.80 -8.29
C ASN A 9 3.57 -14.57 -7.59
N THR A 10 3.68 -13.46 -8.32
CA THR A 10 4.20 -12.17 -7.81
C THR A 10 3.15 -11.48 -6.93
N GLN A 11 2.74 -12.17 -5.86
CA GLN A 11 1.86 -11.57 -4.86
C GLN A 11 2.61 -10.50 -4.07
N GLN A 12 2.01 -9.32 -3.98
CA GLN A 12 2.53 -8.18 -3.25
C GLN A 12 1.51 -7.71 -2.21
N TYR A 13 2.03 -7.21 -1.10
CA TYR A 13 1.28 -6.73 0.04
C TYR A 13 1.65 -5.27 0.27
N ILE A 14 0.69 -4.38 0.16
CA ILE A 14 0.89 -2.93 0.28
C ILE A 14 0.18 -2.44 1.53
N PHE A 15 0.93 -1.80 2.43
CA PHE A 15 0.39 -1.24 3.67
C PHE A 15 1.22 -0.02 4.09
N GLY A 16 0.56 1.09 4.41
CA GLY A 16 1.25 2.36 4.65
C GLY A 16 2.19 2.73 3.49
N ASP A 17 3.46 2.95 3.81
CA ASP A 17 4.54 3.24 2.83
C ASP A 17 5.34 2.00 2.41
N PHE A 18 4.90 0.81 2.80
CA PHE A 18 5.61 -0.45 2.56
C PHE A 18 5.00 -1.23 1.39
N VAL A 19 5.88 -1.87 0.60
CA VAL A 19 5.51 -2.90 -0.37
C VAL A 19 6.30 -4.17 -0.05
N LEU A 20 5.63 -5.20 0.44
CA LEU A 20 6.22 -6.51 0.70
C LEU A 20 5.93 -7.45 -0.47
N LYS A 21 6.99 -7.96 -1.10
CA LYS A 21 6.91 -9.00 -2.13
C LYS A 21 6.94 -10.37 -1.47
N ASN A 22 6.25 -11.35 -2.08
CA ASN A 22 6.22 -12.73 -1.59
C ASN A 22 7.60 -13.42 -1.51
N ASN A 23 8.62 -12.87 -2.17
CA ASN A 23 10.00 -13.37 -2.11
C ASN A 23 10.81 -12.83 -0.91
N GLY A 24 10.19 -12.07 -0.01
CA GLY A 24 10.85 -11.53 1.18
C GLY A 24 11.47 -10.14 1.03
N ILE A 25 11.33 -9.50 -0.14
CA ILE A 25 11.78 -8.12 -0.33
C ILE A 25 10.71 -7.15 0.19
N LEU A 26 11.09 -6.32 1.16
CA LEU A 26 10.30 -5.22 1.70
C LEU A 26 10.85 -3.89 1.17
N LEU A 27 10.03 -3.14 0.43
CA LEU A 27 10.35 -1.82 -0.07
C LEU A 27 9.81 -0.76 0.90
N PHE A 28 10.65 0.22 1.26
CA PHE A 28 10.26 1.39 2.05
C PHE A 28 11.09 2.60 1.65
N LYS A 29 10.42 3.71 1.26
CA LYS A 29 11.08 4.97 0.85
C LYS A 29 12.26 4.77 -0.10
N ASN A 30 12.04 4.00 -1.17
CA ASN A 30 13.05 3.68 -2.19
C ASN A 30 14.26 2.87 -1.70
N LYS A 31 14.16 2.21 -0.55
CA LYS A 31 15.13 1.25 -0.02
C LYS A 31 14.53 -0.14 0.01
N GLU A 32 15.37 -1.14 -0.22
CA GLU A 32 15.00 -2.55 -0.11
C GLU A 32 15.56 -3.16 1.18
N TYR A 33 14.74 -3.94 1.86
CA TYR A 33 15.08 -4.69 3.06
C TYR A 33 14.74 -6.16 2.84
N HIS A 34 15.64 -7.04 3.23
CA HIS A 34 15.41 -8.47 3.14
C HIS A 34 14.79 -8.98 4.44
N ILE A 35 13.61 -9.58 4.37
CA ILE A 35 12.95 -10.25 5.49
C ILE A 35 13.38 -11.71 5.51
N PRO A 36 13.94 -12.23 6.62
CA PRO A 36 14.29 -13.64 6.70
C PRO A 36 13.05 -14.55 6.64
N PRO A 37 13.19 -15.83 6.28
CA PRO A 37 12.05 -16.69 5.94
C PRO A 37 11.01 -16.87 7.06
N LYS A 38 11.44 -16.88 8.33
CA LYS A 38 10.53 -17.05 9.47
C LYS A 38 9.71 -15.80 9.72
N GLU A 39 10.37 -14.64 9.74
CA GLU A 39 9.75 -13.32 9.80
C GLU A 39 8.79 -13.13 8.61
N LEU A 40 9.18 -13.55 7.42
CA LEU A 40 8.35 -13.50 6.21
C LEU A 40 7.07 -14.33 6.37
N GLY A 41 7.20 -15.56 6.86
CA GLY A 41 6.05 -16.43 7.13
C GLY A 41 5.10 -15.80 8.15
N VAL A 42 5.62 -15.27 9.26
CA VAL A 42 4.80 -14.61 10.30
C VAL A 42 4.07 -13.39 9.73
N ILE A 43 4.77 -12.49 9.04
CA ILE A 43 4.15 -11.26 8.53
C ILE A 43 3.10 -11.57 7.45
N ILE A 44 3.37 -12.48 6.52
CA ILE A 44 2.40 -12.89 5.49
C ILE A 44 1.13 -13.46 6.13
N LEU A 45 1.28 -14.26 7.18
CA LEU A 45 0.15 -14.85 7.90
C LEU A 45 -0.71 -13.76 8.57
N LEU A 46 -0.08 -12.78 9.22
CA LEU A 46 -0.79 -11.63 9.81
C LEU A 46 -1.45 -10.73 8.76
N LEU A 47 -0.81 -10.52 7.62
CA LEU A 47 -1.35 -9.69 6.53
C LEU A 47 -2.57 -10.37 5.87
N ASN A 48 -2.54 -11.69 5.69
CA ASN A 48 -3.68 -12.44 5.14
C ASN A 48 -4.85 -12.58 6.13
N ALA A 49 -4.62 -12.35 7.42
CA ALA A 49 -5.68 -12.32 8.43
C ALA A 49 -6.52 -11.03 8.39
N ASP A 50 -6.13 -10.03 7.57
CA ASP A 50 -6.90 -8.80 7.33
C ASP A 50 -7.39 -8.08 8.61
N GLY A 51 -6.53 -8.07 9.64
CA GLY A 51 -6.81 -7.43 10.93
C GLY A 51 -7.44 -8.33 11.99
N GLU A 52 -7.80 -9.57 11.64
CA GLU A 52 -8.20 -10.59 12.60
C GLU A 52 -7.01 -11.03 13.50
N ILE A 53 -7.36 -11.52 14.68
CA ILE A 53 -6.37 -12.02 15.64
C ILE A 53 -5.94 -13.41 15.22
N VAL A 54 -4.64 -13.57 15.00
CA VAL A 54 -4.01 -14.88 14.81
C VAL A 54 -3.41 -15.34 16.13
N SER A 55 -3.76 -16.57 16.53
CA SER A 55 -3.25 -17.17 17.76
C SER A 55 -1.76 -17.47 17.70
N LYS A 56 -1.08 -17.51 18.85
CA LYS A 56 0.34 -17.85 18.91
C LYS A 56 0.59 -19.26 18.40
N GLU A 57 -0.29 -20.17 18.79
CA GLU A 57 -0.26 -21.59 18.45
C GLU A 57 -0.37 -21.76 16.94
N GLU A 58 -1.29 -21.05 16.29
CA GLU A 58 -1.45 -21.08 14.83
C GLU A 58 -0.23 -20.52 14.11
N ILE A 59 0.36 -19.42 14.61
CA ILE A 59 1.58 -18.84 14.00
C ILE A 59 2.74 -19.84 14.12
N ILE A 60 2.92 -20.43 15.31
CA ILE A 60 3.99 -21.41 15.56
C ILE A 60 3.80 -22.63 14.67
N ASP A 61 2.59 -23.19 14.60
CA ASP A 61 2.26 -24.36 13.79
C ASP A 61 2.53 -24.11 12.30
N LYS A 62 2.02 -23.00 11.75
CA LYS A 62 2.16 -22.69 10.32
C LYS A 62 3.59 -22.34 9.91
N VAL A 63 4.33 -21.59 10.73
CA VAL A 63 5.66 -21.08 10.36
C VAL A 63 6.79 -22.02 10.80
N TRP A 64 6.59 -22.81 11.85
CA TRP A 64 7.59 -23.73 12.40
C TRP A 64 7.15 -25.20 12.38
N SER A 65 6.19 -25.61 11.54
CA SER A 65 5.73 -27.01 11.39
C SER A 65 6.82 -28.09 11.36
N ALA A 66 8.02 -27.79 10.85
CA ALA A 66 9.14 -28.72 10.74
C ALA A 66 10.20 -28.59 11.85
N SER A 67 9.99 -27.77 12.89
CA SER A 67 11.01 -27.40 13.88
C SER A 67 10.41 -27.07 15.24
N VAL A 68 11.03 -27.54 16.33
CA VAL A 68 10.61 -27.17 17.69
C VAL A 68 10.86 -25.68 17.93
N ALA A 69 9.80 -24.88 17.97
CA ALA A 69 9.85 -23.46 18.30
C ALA A 69 9.10 -23.19 19.60
N SER A 70 9.61 -22.20 20.35
CA SER A 70 9.00 -21.74 21.60
C SER A 70 8.32 -20.38 21.41
N ASP A 71 7.46 -20.00 22.36
CA ASP A 71 6.92 -18.63 22.48
C ASP A 71 8.00 -17.54 22.39
N GLU A 72 9.19 -17.83 22.88
CA GLU A 72 10.32 -16.90 22.82
C GLU A 72 10.82 -16.69 21.38
N SER A 73 10.79 -17.74 20.57
CA SER A 73 11.15 -17.67 19.15
C SER A 73 10.17 -16.78 18.39
N LEU A 74 8.86 -16.95 18.62
CA LEU A 74 7.83 -16.07 18.06
C LEU A 74 8.00 -14.63 18.55
N THR A 75 8.27 -14.44 19.84
CA THR A 75 8.45 -13.09 20.42
C THR A 75 9.64 -12.36 19.79
N ARG A 76 10.77 -13.05 19.57
CA ARG A 76 11.95 -12.48 18.87
C ARG A 76 11.64 -12.14 17.42
N CYS A 77 10.90 -13.00 16.73
CA CYS A 77 10.46 -12.79 15.35
C CYS A 77 9.58 -11.53 15.23
N ILE A 78 8.58 -11.39 16.11
CA ILE A 78 7.74 -10.20 16.18
C ILE A 78 8.57 -8.95 16.49
N TYR A 79 9.53 -9.04 17.42
CA TYR A 79 10.42 -7.90 17.71
C TYR A 79 11.25 -7.47 16.49
N ALA A 80 11.80 -8.42 15.74
CA ALA A 80 12.55 -8.14 14.52
C ALA A 80 11.66 -7.47 13.45
N LEU A 81 10.44 -7.97 13.25
CA LEU A 81 9.46 -7.38 12.34
C LEU A 81 9.11 -5.95 12.71
N ARG A 82 8.81 -5.68 13.99
CA ARG A 82 8.52 -4.31 14.47
C ARG A 82 9.67 -3.33 14.20
N LYS A 83 10.91 -3.81 14.34
CA LYS A 83 12.11 -3.02 14.05
C LYS A 83 12.24 -2.73 12.54
N LEU A 84 11.99 -3.73 11.69
CA LEU A 84 12.00 -3.57 10.22
C LEU A 84 10.91 -2.63 9.73
N LEU A 85 9.73 -2.68 10.33
CA LEU A 85 8.59 -1.81 10.01
C LEU A 85 8.70 -0.41 10.63
N HIS A 86 9.83 -0.09 11.27
CA HIS A 86 10.07 1.19 11.94
C HIS A 86 8.95 1.59 12.92
N GLU A 87 8.37 0.60 13.62
CA GLU A 87 7.30 0.84 14.58
C GLU A 87 7.75 1.77 15.71
N ASN A 88 6.82 2.63 16.14
CA ASN A 88 7.01 3.49 17.29
C ASN A 88 5.70 3.60 18.10
N LYS A 89 5.69 4.42 19.15
CA LYS A 89 4.50 4.57 20.01
C LYS A 89 3.27 5.11 19.27
N GLN A 90 3.45 5.81 18.15
CA GLN A 90 2.39 6.45 17.36
C GLN A 90 1.93 5.59 16.17
N CYS A 91 2.82 4.75 15.60
CA CYS A 91 2.51 3.84 14.52
C CYS A 91 2.88 2.40 14.91
N LYS A 92 1.86 1.59 15.20
CA LYS A 92 1.98 0.15 15.43
C LYS A 92 1.33 -0.57 14.25
N TYR A 93 2.07 -1.46 13.59
CA TYR A 93 1.57 -2.32 12.51
C TYR A 93 1.14 -3.68 13.06
N ILE A 94 1.86 -4.20 14.06
CA ILE A 94 1.61 -5.48 14.72
C ILE A 94 1.25 -5.23 16.18
N GLU A 95 -0.01 -5.47 16.52
CA GLU A 95 -0.49 -5.39 17.90
C GLU A 95 -0.44 -6.76 18.58
N THR A 96 -0.02 -6.75 19.85
CA THR A 96 -0.11 -7.93 20.72
C THR A 96 -1.42 -7.87 21.50
N VAL A 97 -2.27 -8.87 21.30
CA VAL A 97 -3.51 -9.04 22.07
C VAL A 97 -3.23 -10.03 23.20
N TYR A 98 -3.17 -9.52 24.43
CA TYR A 98 -2.77 -10.30 25.60
C TYR A 98 -3.62 -11.58 25.74
N GLY A 99 -2.94 -12.72 25.90
CA GLY A 99 -3.57 -14.04 26.04
C GLY A 99 -4.27 -14.58 24.79
N ARG A 100 -4.22 -13.87 23.65
CA ARG A 100 -4.87 -14.32 22.40
C ARG A 100 -3.90 -14.50 21.25
N GLY A 101 -2.98 -13.56 21.04
CA GLY A 101 -2.03 -13.63 19.92
C GLY A 101 -1.66 -12.27 19.35
N TYR A 102 -1.58 -12.18 18.03
CA TYR A 102 -1.15 -10.98 17.32
C TYR A 102 -2.12 -10.63 16.20
N ARG A 103 -2.22 -9.35 15.86
CA ARG A 103 -2.99 -8.87 14.69
C ARG A 103 -2.24 -7.78 13.96
N PHE A 104 -2.50 -7.66 12.67
CA PHE A 104 -2.05 -6.53 11.88
C PHE A 104 -3.08 -5.38 11.97
N THR A 105 -2.66 -4.13 12.17
CA THR A 105 -3.59 -3.03 12.55
C THR A 105 -3.76 -1.94 11.50
N VAL A 106 -3.13 -2.09 10.34
CA VAL A 106 -3.19 -1.11 9.25
C VAL A 106 -3.86 -1.75 8.02
N PRO A 107 -4.69 -1.01 7.27
CA PRO A 107 -5.28 -1.52 6.04
C PRO A 107 -4.22 -2.10 5.08
N ILE A 108 -4.56 -3.24 4.48
CA ILE A 108 -3.72 -4.00 3.58
C ILE A 108 -4.36 -4.05 2.20
N VAL A 109 -3.55 -3.89 1.15
CA VAL A 109 -3.94 -4.17 -0.23
C VAL A 109 -3.09 -5.33 -0.73
N ILE A 110 -3.76 -6.41 -1.13
CA ILE A 110 -3.10 -7.59 -1.69
C ILE A 110 -3.24 -7.53 -3.20
N VAL A 111 -2.11 -7.46 -3.89
CA VAL A 111 -2.06 -7.47 -5.36
C VAL A 111 -1.51 -8.82 -5.79
N THR A 112 -2.25 -9.53 -6.62
CA THR A 112 -1.75 -10.72 -7.32
C THR A 112 -1.59 -10.34 -8.78
N ASP A 113 -0.42 -10.63 -9.36
CA ASP A 113 -0.26 -10.66 -10.82
C ASP A 113 -1.12 -11.81 -11.36
N ASN A 114 -2.43 -11.59 -11.46
CA ASN A 114 -3.12 -12.09 -12.64
C ASN A 114 -2.59 -11.27 -13.80
N GLU A 115 -2.32 -11.93 -14.93
CA GLU A 115 -1.78 -11.36 -16.17
C GLU A 115 -2.06 -9.87 -16.34
N PRO A 116 -1.10 -9.06 -16.85
CA PRO A 116 -1.22 -7.62 -16.92
C PRO A 116 -2.64 -7.26 -17.37
N VAL A 117 -3.46 -6.85 -16.40
CA VAL A 117 -4.79 -6.34 -16.72
C VAL A 117 -4.46 -5.15 -17.57
N LYS A 118 -4.69 -5.30 -18.87
CA LYS A 118 -4.48 -4.26 -19.88
C LYS A 118 -5.15 -3.03 -19.31
N SER A 119 -4.38 -2.09 -18.76
CA SER A 119 -4.89 -1.06 -17.85
C SER A 119 -6.07 -0.36 -18.52
N THR A 120 -7.28 -0.58 -18.02
CA THR A 120 -8.44 0.19 -18.47
C THR A 120 -8.72 1.34 -17.52
N THR A 121 -8.37 1.17 -16.23
CA THR A 121 -8.75 2.11 -15.17
C THR A 121 -7.86 3.33 -15.16
N THR A 122 -8.27 4.31 -15.96
CA THR A 122 -7.67 5.64 -16.02
C THR A 122 -8.20 6.54 -14.90
N LEU A 123 -7.29 7.16 -14.15
CA LEU A 123 -7.59 8.14 -13.12
C LEU A 123 -7.01 9.51 -13.48
N ALA A 124 -7.88 10.51 -13.60
CA ALA A 124 -7.49 11.91 -13.74
C ALA A 124 -7.40 12.57 -12.36
N VAL A 125 -6.22 13.05 -11.97
CA VAL A 125 -6.09 13.96 -10.81
C VAL A 125 -6.09 15.37 -11.37
N PHE A 126 -7.00 16.24 -10.91
CA PHE A 126 -7.07 17.65 -11.30
C PHE A 126 -6.42 18.56 -10.25
N PRO A 127 -5.93 19.75 -10.65
CA PRO A 127 -5.39 20.72 -9.71
C PRO A 127 -6.41 21.07 -8.63
N PHE A 128 -6.02 20.89 -7.37
CA PHE A 128 -6.90 21.19 -6.23
C PHE A 128 -7.04 22.70 -6.06
N ARG A 129 -8.25 23.17 -5.77
CA ARG A 129 -8.48 24.57 -5.42
C ARG A 129 -7.98 24.81 -4.00
N THR A 130 -7.10 25.77 -3.77
CA THR A 130 -6.56 26.05 -2.42
C THR A 130 -6.84 27.48 -2.02
N GLU A 131 -7.27 27.72 -0.78
CA GLU A 131 -7.26 29.05 -0.17
C GLU A 131 -6.00 29.19 0.70
N GLY A 132 -4.93 29.83 0.19
CA GLY A 132 -3.70 30.07 0.96
C GLY A 132 -2.40 29.96 0.16
N SER A 133 -1.27 29.89 0.88
CA SER A 133 0.11 29.91 0.34
C SER A 133 0.64 28.53 -0.12
N ILE A 134 -0.23 27.54 -0.30
CA ILE A 134 0.16 26.22 -0.81
C ILE A 134 0.38 26.31 -2.32
N ASN A 135 1.54 25.83 -2.78
CA ASN A 135 1.82 25.75 -4.21
C ASN A 135 1.00 24.60 -4.84
N VAL A 136 -0.13 24.96 -5.46
CA VAL A 136 -1.09 24.05 -6.10
C VAL A 136 -0.42 23.11 -7.10
N LEU A 137 0.45 23.66 -7.96
CA LEU A 137 1.14 22.90 -8.99
C LEU A 137 2.09 21.86 -8.38
N LYS A 138 2.77 22.23 -7.30
CA LYS A 138 3.63 21.29 -6.55
C LYS A 138 2.80 20.19 -5.90
N LEU A 139 1.69 20.52 -5.23
CA LEU A 139 0.81 19.52 -4.62
C LEU A 139 0.25 18.55 -5.67
N HIS A 140 -0.23 19.10 -6.78
CA HIS A 140 -0.73 18.34 -7.93
C HIS A 140 0.30 17.35 -8.46
N TYR A 141 1.53 17.84 -8.70
CA TYR A 141 2.63 17.01 -9.17
C TYR A 141 2.99 15.88 -8.18
N GLU A 142 3.09 16.20 -6.89
CA GLU A 142 3.40 15.20 -5.85
C GLU A 142 2.29 14.13 -5.74
N LEU A 143 1.02 14.51 -5.91
CA LEU A 143 -0.09 13.55 -5.94
C LEU A 143 -0.04 12.65 -7.17
N VAL A 144 0.18 13.22 -8.35
CA VAL A 144 0.34 12.44 -9.58
C VAL A 144 1.49 11.45 -9.43
N GLN A 145 2.68 11.91 -9.03
CA GLN A 145 3.85 11.04 -8.81
C GLN A 145 3.62 9.99 -7.72
N GLY A 146 3.05 10.41 -6.59
CA GLY A 146 2.74 9.53 -5.46
C GLY A 146 1.72 8.46 -5.79
N LEU A 147 0.79 8.73 -6.71
CA LEU A 147 -0.20 7.76 -7.18
C LEU A 147 0.32 6.91 -8.36
N SER A 148 1.19 7.44 -9.22
CA SER A 148 1.83 6.69 -10.31
C SER A 148 2.61 5.49 -9.80
N LYS A 149 3.08 5.49 -8.55
CA LYS A 149 3.70 4.30 -7.94
C LYS A 149 2.77 3.09 -7.90
N TYR A 150 1.45 3.28 -7.96
CA TYR A 150 0.44 2.22 -8.01
C TYR A 150 0.08 1.80 -9.45
N ALA A 151 0.80 2.28 -10.47
CA ALA A 151 0.53 1.91 -11.86
C ALA A 151 0.66 0.40 -12.12
N PHE A 152 1.51 -0.29 -11.35
CA PHE A 152 1.62 -1.75 -11.41
C PHE A 152 0.34 -2.49 -10.94
N CYS A 153 -0.58 -1.80 -10.26
CA CYS A 153 -1.88 -2.34 -9.86
C CYS A 153 -2.96 -2.18 -10.94
N GLY A 154 -2.60 -1.74 -12.16
CA GLY A 154 -3.55 -1.49 -13.25
C GLY A 154 -4.19 -0.09 -13.25
N LEU A 155 -3.66 0.83 -12.43
CA LEU A 155 -4.12 2.21 -12.33
C LEU A 155 -3.31 3.14 -13.24
N ASP A 156 -3.88 3.62 -14.34
CA ASP A 156 -3.19 4.58 -15.22
C ASP A 156 -3.50 6.02 -14.79
N ILE A 157 -2.48 6.73 -14.28
CA ILE A 157 -2.63 8.13 -13.85
C ILE A 157 -2.32 9.04 -15.03
N LEU A 158 -3.29 9.86 -15.43
CA LEU A 158 -3.05 10.84 -16.50
C LEU A 158 -1.92 11.81 -16.12
N PRO A 159 -0.97 12.10 -17.03
CA PRO A 159 0.13 13.01 -16.74
C PRO A 159 -0.36 14.36 -16.27
N ALA A 160 0.36 14.96 -15.32
CA ALA A 160 0.05 16.29 -14.82
C ALA A 160 0.00 17.34 -15.94
N SER A 161 0.81 17.18 -16.99
CA SER A 161 0.80 18.05 -18.18
C SER A 161 -0.54 18.07 -18.92
N VAL A 162 -1.32 17.00 -18.81
CA VAL A 162 -2.62 16.84 -19.49
C VAL A 162 -3.75 17.33 -18.58
N THR A 163 -3.67 17.09 -17.27
CA THR A 163 -4.73 17.48 -16.33
C THR A 163 -4.60 18.90 -15.78
N ASN A 164 -3.43 19.54 -15.87
CA ASN A 164 -3.19 20.87 -15.32
C ASN A 164 -3.92 22.00 -16.08
N GLU A 165 -4.33 21.77 -17.33
CA GLU A 165 -5.10 22.74 -18.11
C GLU A 165 -6.56 22.87 -17.62
N ALA A 166 -7.05 21.88 -16.86
CA ALA A 166 -8.41 21.82 -16.36
C ALA A 166 -8.47 22.24 -14.89
N SER A 167 -8.64 23.54 -14.64
CA SER A 167 -8.63 24.15 -13.29
C SER A 167 -10.00 24.66 -12.82
N ASP A 168 -10.99 24.68 -13.70
CA ASP A 168 -12.36 25.07 -13.41
C ASP A 168 -13.37 24.03 -13.88
N PHE A 169 -14.60 24.15 -13.40
CA PHE A 169 -15.66 23.17 -13.68
C PHE A 169 -15.89 22.97 -15.18
N SER A 170 -15.81 24.04 -15.98
CA SER A 170 -16.07 23.97 -17.43
C SER A 170 -14.93 23.25 -18.15
N THR A 171 -13.68 23.58 -17.81
CA THR A 171 -12.50 22.94 -18.40
C THR A 171 -12.35 21.48 -17.96
N ILE A 172 -12.68 21.16 -16.71
CA ILE A 172 -12.76 19.78 -16.19
C ILE A 172 -13.84 19.00 -16.93
N HIS A 173 -15.04 19.56 -17.10
CA HIS A 173 -16.14 18.90 -17.81
C HIS A 173 -15.79 18.65 -19.29
N GLN A 174 -15.17 19.62 -19.96
CA GLN A 174 -14.68 19.44 -21.33
C GLN A 174 -13.59 18.37 -21.42
N PHE A 175 -12.69 18.33 -20.44
CA PHE A 175 -11.63 17.34 -20.35
C PHE A 175 -12.20 15.93 -20.20
N ILE A 176 -13.12 15.72 -19.25
CA ILE A 176 -13.73 14.41 -18.98
C ILE A 176 -14.44 13.90 -20.24
N ASN A 177 -15.19 14.75 -20.93
CA ASN A 177 -15.85 14.37 -22.18
C ASN A 177 -14.88 14.05 -23.32
N LYS A 178 -13.71 14.71 -23.36
CA LYS A 178 -12.70 14.51 -24.41
C LYS A 178 -11.83 13.28 -24.18
N THR A 179 -11.45 13.03 -22.93
CA THR A 179 -10.45 12.02 -22.55
C THR A 179 -11.06 10.75 -21.96
N GLY A 180 -12.30 10.81 -21.46
CA GLY A 180 -13.05 9.68 -20.94
C GLY A 180 -12.35 8.91 -19.81
N PRO A 181 -11.80 9.56 -18.76
CA PRO A 181 -11.20 8.83 -17.65
C PRO A 181 -12.28 8.04 -16.90
N GLU A 182 -11.97 6.81 -16.48
CA GLU A 182 -12.90 5.99 -15.69
C GLU A 182 -13.20 6.63 -14.32
N TYR A 183 -12.20 7.27 -13.71
CA TYR A 183 -12.33 7.97 -12.44
C TYR A 183 -11.62 9.33 -12.49
N TYR A 184 -12.06 10.27 -11.65
CA TYR A 184 -11.34 11.51 -11.45
C TYR A 184 -11.37 11.95 -9.98
N ILE A 185 -10.29 12.63 -9.56
CA ILE A 185 -10.19 13.29 -8.27
C ILE A 185 -10.12 14.80 -8.54
N MET A 186 -11.05 15.52 -7.94
CA MET A 186 -11.02 16.96 -7.78
C MET A 186 -11.25 17.27 -6.31
N GLY A 187 -10.88 18.47 -5.87
CA GLY A 187 -11.20 18.88 -4.52
C GLY A 187 -10.73 20.28 -4.20
N GLN A 188 -11.25 20.80 -3.09
CA GLN A 188 -10.77 22.02 -2.49
C GLN A 188 -9.98 21.68 -1.22
N VAL A 189 -8.79 22.27 -1.10
CA VAL A 189 -8.02 22.28 0.14
C VAL A 189 -8.54 23.40 1.01
N VAL A 190 -9.18 23.03 2.11
CA VAL A 190 -9.65 23.97 3.13
C VAL A 190 -8.74 23.88 4.35
N HIS A 191 -8.25 25.02 4.81
CA HIS A 191 -7.41 25.10 6.01
C HIS A 191 -8.27 25.03 7.27
N TYR A 192 -8.17 23.93 8.03
CA TYR A 192 -8.71 23.83 9.39
C TYR A 192 -7.54 23.75 10.39
N GLY A 193 -7.01 24.91 10.79
CA GLY A 193 -5.84 24.99 11.68
C GLY A 193 -4.57 24.39 11.05
N LYS A 194 -3.94 23.42 11.73
CA LYS A 194 -2.72 22.71 11.23
C LYS A 194 -3.02 21.49 10.35
N LYS A 195 -4.29 21.18 10.04
CA LYS A 195 -4.69 19.99 9.28
C LYS A 195 -5.27 20.39 7.91
N LEU A 196 -4.90 19.61 6.89
CA LEU A 196 -5.46 19.70 5.54
C LEU A 196 -6.63 18.72 5.46
N ALA A 197 -7.78 19.20 4.99
CA ALA A 197 -8.95 18.36 4.69
C ALA A 197 -9.24 18.44 3.19
N PHE A 198 -9.53 17.30 2.58
CA PHE A 198 -10.02 17.20 1.21
C PHE A 198 -11.55 17.14 1.23
N ILE A 199 -12.20 18.02 0.50
CA ILE A 199 -13.66 18.01 0.31
C ILE A 199 -13.92 17.50 -1.11
N TYR A 200 -14.70 16.43 -1.19
CA TYR A 200 -15.11 15.76 -2.43
C TYR A 200 -16.27 16.50 -3.10
#